data_AF-A0A2N1RZW4-F1
#
_entry.id   AF-A0A2N1RZW4-F1
#
_cell.length_a   1.000
_cell.length_b   1.000
_cell.length_c   1.000
_cell.angle_alpha   90.00
_cell.angle_beta   90.00
_cell.angle_gamma   90.00
#
_symmetry.space_group_name_H-M   'P 1'
#
loop_
_entity.id
_entity.type
_entity.pdbx_description
1 polymer ?
#
loop_
_entity_poly.entity_id
_entity_poly.type
_entity_poly.pdbx_seq_one_letter_code
_entity_poly.pdbx_strand_id
1 'polypeptide(L)'
;MEPLTIAAILFGSFLLLVFLRVPVAFALGLATLPVIFLTPGVTFFALIDRTYISFNSFLLLSVPFFLLAANLMNENGITRKLIDLAKVSVGHLPGGLGHINVLVSMLFAGISGSSNADAAGIGKVL
;
A
#
# COMPACT_ATOMS: atom_id res chain seq x y z
N MET A 1 6.75 31.35 14.08
CA MET A 1 5.72 31.80 13.10
C MET A 1 4.36 31.42 13.66
N GLU A 2 3.33 32.21 13.38
CA GLU A 2 1.95 31.84 13.73
C GLU A 2 1.56 30.49 13.07
N PRO A 3 0.86 29.58 13.77
CA PRO A 3 0.49 28.27 13.23
C PRO A 3 -0.29 28.35 11.91
N LEU A 4 -1.12 29.39 11.77
CA LEU A 4 -1.90 29.65 10.56
C LEU A 4 -0.99 29.93 9.35
N THR A 5 0.08 30.70 9.55
CA THR A 5 1.03 31.04 8.48
C THR A 5 1.79 29.80 8.00
N ILE A 6 2.17 28.92 8.92
CA ILE A 6 2.84 27.65 8.58
C ILE A 6 1.90 26.78 7.74
N ALA A 7 0.65 26.61 8.18
CA ALA A 7 -0.34 25.84 7.44
C ALA A 7 -0.57 26.42 6.03
N ALA A 8 -0.72 27.74 5.91
CA ALA A 8 -0.92 28.40 4.62
C ALA A 8 0.26 28.16 3.65
N ILE A 9 1.50 28.22 4.14
CA ILE A 9 2.70 27.97 3.32
C ILE A 9 2.76 26.50 2.88
N LEU A 10 2.53 25.54 3.80
CA LEU A 10 2.57 24.11 3.50
C LEU A 10 1.49 23.73 2.48
N PHE A 11 0.22 24.06 2.76
CA PHE A 11 -0.88 23.72 1.86
C PHE A 11 -0.81 24.49 0.54
N GLY A 12 -0.44 25.77 0.56
CA GLY A 12 -0.32 26.59 -0.64
C GLY A 12 0.77 26.08 -1.58
N SER A 13 1.97 25.78 -1.06
CA SER A 13 3.06 25.24 -1.87
C SER A 13 2.77 23.82 -2.36
N PHE A 14 2.18 22.96 -1.54
CA PHE A 14 1.76 21.61 -1.94
C PHE A 14 0.76 21.65 -3.10
N LEU A 15 -0.32 22.43 -2.96
CA LEU A 15 -1.34 22.54 -4.01
C LEU A 15 -0.74 23.10 -5.30
N LEU A 16 0.11 24.14 -5.21
CA LEU A 16 0.80 24.70 -6.37
C LEU A 16 1.66 23.66 -7.11
N LEU A 17 2.42 22.84 -6.38
CA LEU A 17 3.24 21.77 -6.96
C LEU A 17 2.38 20.67 -7.61
N VAL A 18 1.24 20.31 -6.99
CA VAL A 18 0.29 19.36 -7.56
C VAL A 18 -0.35 19.91 -8.84
N PHE A 19 -0.73 21.19 -8.87
CA PHE A 19 -1.25 21.85 -10.08
C PHE A 19 -0.20 21.88 -11.21
N LEU A 20 1.08 22.00 -10.88
CA LEU A 20 2.21 21.87 -11.80
C LEU A 20 2.50 20.41 -12.23
N ARG A 21 1.67 19.45 -11.82
CA ARG A 21 1.80 18.01 -12.11
C ARG A 21 3.07 17.37 -11.54
N VAL A 22 3.63 17.95 -10.47
CA VAL A 22 4.71 17.30 -9.73
C VAL A 22 4.15 16.04 -9.04
N PRO A 23 4.82 14.87 -9.10
CA PRO A 23 4.33 13.69 -8.41
C PRO A 23 4.17 13.95 -6.91
N VAL A 24 3.05 13.50 -6.35
CA VAL A 24 2.61 13.84 -4.98
C VAL A 24 3.69 13.59 -3.93
N ALA A 25 4.46 12.51 -4.07
CA ALA A 25 5.57 12.18 -3.18
C ALA A 25 6.63 13.31 -3.11
N PHE A 26 7.01 13.87 -4.25
CA PHE A 26 7.95 15.00 -4.30
C PHE A 26 7.29 16.29 -3.85
N ALA A 27 6.02 16.51 -4.21
CA ALA A 27 5.27 17.69 -3.79
C ALA A 27 5.19 17.82 -2.25
N LEU A 28 4.94 16.71 -1.55
CA LEU A 28 4.93 16.67 -0.07
C LEU A 28 6.27 17.06 0.54
N GLY A 29 7.39 16.52 0.02
CA GLY A 29 8.73 16.86 0.50
C GLY A 29 9.09 18.31 0.25
N LEU A 30 8.92 18.77 -1.00
CA LEU A 30 9.28 20.13 -1.41
C LEU A 30 8.44 21.21 -0.72
N ALA A 31 7.17 20.93 -0.44
CA ALA A 31 6.28 21.85 0.29
C ALA A 31 6.78 22.19 1.70
N THR A 32 7.60 21.33 2.31
CA THR A 32 8.18 21.57 3.65
C THR A 32 9.40 22.49 3.64
N LEU A 33 10.11 22.62 2.51
CA LEU A 33 11.36 23.39 2.42
C LEU A 33 11.20 24.86 2.86
N PRO A 34 10.18 25.62 2.39
CA PRO A 34 10.02 27.01 2.79
C PRO A 34 9.87 27.18 4.31
N VAL A 35 9.15 26.26 4.97
CA VAL A 35 8.95 26.31 6.42
C VAL A 35 10.22 26.00 7.19
N ILE A 36 11.03 25.06 6.71
CA ILE A 36 12.34 24.72 7.29
C ILE A 36 13.29 25.93 7.22
N PHE A 37 13.32 26.66 6.09
CA PHE A 37 14.16 27.85 5.96
C PHE A 37 13.69 29.05 6.79
N LEU A 38 12.37 29.20 6.98
CA LEU A 38 11.77 30.35 7.66
C LEU A 38 11.60 30.17 9.18
N THR A 39 11.77 28.95 9.70
CA THR A 39 11.56 28.64 11.12
C THR A 39 12.88 28.38 11.84
N PRO A 40 13.33 29.29 12.72
CA PRO A 40 14.53 29.06 13.53
C PRO A 40 14.37 27.82 14.40
N GLY A 41 15.36 26.92 14.37
CA GLY A 41 15.38 25.68 15.16
C GLY A 41 14.86 24.42 14.43
N VAL A 42 14.30 24.55 13.21
CA VAL A 42 13.97 23.40 12.37
C VAL A 42 15.13 23.15 11.41
N THR A 43 15.89 22.08 11.66
CA THR A 43 17.02 21.70 10.81
C THR A 43 16.56 20.85 9.64
N PHE A 44 17.25 20.94 8.49
CA PHE A 44 17.08 20.03 7.35
C PHE A 44 17.16 18.55 7.73
N PHE A 45 17.92 18.23 8.79
CA PHE A 45 18.00 16.88 9.36
C PHE A 45 16.63 16.32 9.80
N ALA A 46 15.69 17.18 10.23
CA ALA A 46 14.34 16.74 10.58
C ALA A 46 13.58 16.16 9.37
N LEU A 47 13.82 16.68 8.17
CA LEU A 47 13.22 16.15 6.94
C LEU A 47 13.79 14.77 6.59
N ILE A 48 15.11 14.62 6.73
CA ILE A 48 15.81 13.33 6.50
C ILE A 48 15.31 12.28 7.49
N ASP A 49 15.26 12.62 8.78
CA ASP A 49 14.82 11.72 9.84
C ASP A 49 13.37 11.27 9.64
N ARG A 50 12.45 12.19 9.33
CA ARG A 50 11.05 11.86 9.03
C ARG A 50 10.89 10.97 7.80
N THR A 51 11.70 11.20 6.77
CA THR A 51 11.74 10.37 5.58
C THR A 51 12.24 8.96 5.92
N TYR A 52 13.31 8.86 6.71
CA TYR A 52 13.89 7.60 7.16
C TYR A 52 12.91 6.76 8.00
N ILE A 53 12.24 7.39 8.97
CA ILE A 53 11.19 6.73 9.77
C ILE A 53 10.05 6.21 8.89
N SER A 54 9.67 6.97 7.85
CA SER A 54 8.61 6.56 6.91
C SER A 54 9.02 5.34 6.08
N PHE A 55 10.29 5.23 5.68
CA PHE A 55 10.81 4.04 5.01
C PHE A 55 10.91 2.83 5.94
N ASN A 56 11.18 3.04 7.23
CA ASN A 56 11.18 1.99 8.24
C ASN A 56 9.77 1.68 8.77
N SER A 57 8.77 1.71 7.88
CA SER A 57 7.39 1.38 8.22
C SER A 57 7.13 -0.11 8.08
N PHE A 58 6.49 -0.70 9.09
CA PHE A 58 6.01 -2.09 9.08
C PHE A 58 5.22 -2.43 7.82
N LEU A 59 4.49 -1.46 7.24
CA LEU A 59 3.74 -1.61 5.99
C LEU A 59 4.63 -1.95 4.79
N LEU A 60 5.79 -1.30 4.65
CA LEU A 60 6.71 -1.56 3.53
C LEU A 60 7.34 -2.95 3.63
N LEU A 61 7.59 -3.42 4.86
CA LEU A 61 8.08 -4.77 5.13
C LEU A 61 6.98 -5.83 4.95
N SER A 62 5.72 -5.47 5.17
CA SER A 62 4.58 -6.37 5.02
C SER A 62 4.39 -6.82 3.56
N VAL A 63 4.59 -5.93 2.59
CA VAL A 63 4.44 -6.25 1.15
C VAL A 63 5.31 -7.45 0.70
N PRO A 64 6.64 -7.47 0.89
CA PRO A 64 7.47 -8.60 0.49
C PRO A 64 7.16 -9.88 1.28
N PHE A 65 6.83 -9.78 2.57
CA PHE A 65 6.46 -10.96 3.36
C PHE A 65 5.13 -11.57 2.94
N PHE A 66 4.13 -10.76 2.59
CA PHE A 66 2.87 -11.26 2.05
C PHE A 66 3.04 -11.85 0.64
N LEU A 67 3.92 -11.27 -0.18
CA LEU A 67 4.28 -11.82 -1.48
C LEU A 67 5.00 -13.18 -1.33
N LEU A 68 5.90 -13.29 -0.35
CA LEU A 68 6.59 -14.53 -0.02
C LEU A 68 5.61 -15.60 0.47
N ALA A 69 4.69 -15.25 1.37
CA ALA A 69 3.64 -16.16 1.84
C ALA A 69 2.76 -16.65 0.69
N ALA A 70 2.33 -15.76 -0.20
CA ALA A 70 1.56 -16.12 -1.40
C ALA A 70 2.32 -17.10 -2.31
N ASN A 71 3.60 -16.84 -2.58
CA ASN A 71 4.44 -17.75 -3.37
C ASN A 71 4.62 -19.11 -2.67
N LEU A 72 4.85 -19.12 -1.36
CA LEU A 72 4.98 -20.35 -0.58
C LEU A 72 3.68 -21.17 -0.62
N MET A 73 2.52 -20.52 -0.50
CA MET A 73 1.22 -21.18 -0.60
C MET A 73 0.99 -21.80 -1.99
N ASN A 74 1.42 -21.11 -3.04
CA ASN A 74 1.34 -21.60 -4.42
C ASN A 74 2.26 -22.81 -4.63
N GLU A 75 3.53 -22.73 -4.24
CA GLU A 75 4.49 -23.82 -4.41
C GLU A 75 4.15 -25.07 -3.59
N ASN A 76 3.60 -24.90 -2.39
CA ASN A 76 3.21 -26.03 -1.53
C ASN A 76 1.79 -26.56 -1.82
N GLY A 77 1.11 -26.05 -2.86
CA GLY A 77 -0.21 -26.51 -3.26
C GLY A 77 -1.36 -26.13 -2.30
N ILE A 78 -1.12 -25.23 -1.34
CA ILE A 78 -2.15 -24.71 -0.42
C ILE A 78 -3.24 -23.98 -1.21
N THR A 79 -2.84 -23.14 -2.18
CA THR A 79 -3.77 -22.42 -3.05
C THR A 79 -4.71 -23.37 -3.79
N ARG A 80 -4.20 -24.52 -4.24
CA ARG A 80 -5.02 -25.53 -4.93
C ARG A 80 -6.04 -26.17 -4.00
N LYS A 81 -5.65 -26.47 -2.76
CA LYS A 81 -6.58 -26.95 -1.71
C LYS A 81 -7.68 -25.91 -1.39
N LEU A 82 -7.34 -24.62 -1.36
CA LEU A 82 -8.32 -23.54 -1.17
C LEU A 82 -9.32 -23.46 -2.34
N ILE A 83 -8.84 -23.63 -3.58
CA ILE A 83 -9.70 -23.67 -4.77
C ILE A 83 -10.64 -24.89 -4.72
N ASP A 84 -10.13 -26.06 -4.32
CA ASP A 84 -10.95 -27.27 -4.23
C ASP A 84 -12.01 -27.16 -3.12
N LEU A 85 -11.67 -26.54 -1.98
CA LEU A 85 -12.63 -26.19 -0.94
C LEU A 85 -13.73 -25.27 -1.49
N ALA A 86 -13.35 -24.18 -2.17
CA ALA A 86 -14.30 -23.25 -2.74
C ALA A 86 -15.20 -23.90 -3.81
N LYS A 87 -14.66 -24.79 -4.65
CA LYS A 87 -15.42 -25.58 -5.62
C LYS A 87 -16.51 -26.41 -4.97
N VAL A 88 -16.20 -27.10 -3.87
CA VAL A 88 -17.19 -27.91 -3.16
C VAL A 88 -18.21 -27.05 -2.42
N SER A 89 -17.82 -25.88 -1.92
CA SER A 89 -18.72 -24.97 -1.19
C SER A 89 -19.70 -24.20 -2.06
N VAL A 90 -19.27 -23.66 -3.20
CA VAL A 90 -20.09 -22.75 -4.02
C VAL A 90 -20.10 -23.09 -5.52
N GLY A 91 -19.37 -24.11 -5.95
CA GLY A 91 -19.26 -24.47 -7.37
C GLY A 91 -20.54 -25.06 -7.99
N HIS A 92 -21.48 -25.52 -7.17
CA HIS A 92 -22.77 -26.04 -7.63
C HIS A 92 -23.79 -24.94 -7.98
N LEU A 93 -23.47 -23.67 -7.70
CA LEU A 93 -24.33 -22.52 -8.03
C LEU A 93 -24.18 -22.15 -9.52
N PRO A 94 -25.24 -21.62 -10.16
CA PRO A 94 -25.14 -21.11 -11.53
C PRO A 94 -24.11 -19.98 -11.60
N GLY A 95 -23.18 -20.04 -12.56
CA GLY A 95 -22.02 -19.15 -12.59
C GLY A 95 -20.90 -19.53 -11.60
N GLY A 96 -20.86 -20.79 -11.16
CA GLY A 96 -20.00 -21.29 -10.07
C GLY A 96 -18.52 -20.90 -10.16
N LEU A 97 -17.94 -20.78 -11.36
CA LEU A 97 -16.56 -20.31 -11.53
C LEU A 97 -16.34 -18.88 -10.97
N GLY A 98 -17.31 -17.99 -11.14
CA GLY A 98 -17.25 -16.64 -10.58
C GLY A 98 -17.32 -16.64 -9.05
N HIS A 99 -18.23 -17.45 -8.49
CA HIS A 99 -18.34 -17.62 -7.04
C HIS A 99 -17.08 -18.24 -6.43
N ILE A 100 -16.47 -19.22 -7.11
CA ILE A 100 -15.20 -19.81 -6.71
C ILE A 100 -14.11 -18.74 -6.68
N ASN A 101 -13.99 -17.93 -7.73
CA ASN A 101 -12.98 -16.86 -7.78
C ASN A 101 -13.14 -15.86 -6.62
N VAL A 102 -14.37 -15.41 -6.37
CA VAL A 102 -14.67 -14.47 -5.29
C VAL A 102 -14.37 -15.07 -3.91
N LEU A 103 -14.77 -16.32 -3.67
CA LEU A 103 -14.54 -16.99 -2.39
C LEU A 103 -13.05 -17.27 -2.15
N VAL A 104 -12.33 -17.76 -3.17
CA VAL A 104 -10.88 -17.95 -3.09
C VAL A 104 -10.18 -16.62 -2.83
N SER A 105 -10.59 -15.55 -3.50
CA SER A 105 -10.06 -14.20 -3.28
C SER A 105 -10.29 -13.71 -1.86
N MET A 106 -11.49 -13.92 -1.28
CA MET A 106 -11.75 -13.58 0.12
C MET A 106 -10.88 -14.38 1.10
N LEU A 107 -10.75 -15.69 0.87
CA LEU A 107 -9.92 -16.56 1.72
C LEU A 107 -8.43 -16.16 1.64
N PHE A 108 -7.95 -15.84 0.43
CA PHE A 108 -6.57 -15.41 0.22
C PHE A 108 -6.32 -14.03 0.83
N ALA A 109 -7.24 -13.08 0.68
CA ALA A 109 -7.17 -11.74 1.27
C ALA A 109 -7.09 -11.79 2.81
N GLY A 110 -7.81 -12.73 3.44
CA GLY A 110 -7.73 -12.95 4.89
C GLY A 110 -6.36 -13.45 5.36
N ILE A 111 -5.62 -14.16 4.51
CA ILE A 111 -4.28 -14.70 4.82
C ILE A 111 -3.18 -13.70 4.43
N SER A 112 -3.33 -13.04 3.29
CA SER A 112 -2.34 -12.14 2.70
C SER A 112 -2.41 -10.72 3.26
N GLY A 113 -3.56 -10.28 3.79
CA GLY A 113 -3.75 -8.94 4.35
C GLY A 113 -3.47 -7.78 3.39
N SER A 114 -3.29 -8.03 2.08
CA SER A 114 -2.80 -7.06 1.11
C SER A 114 -3.36 -7.32 -0.28
N SER A 115 -4.05 -6.32 -0.84
CA SER A 115 -4.59 -6.35 -2.20
C SER A 115 -3.55 -6.64 -3.29
N ASN A 116 -2.31 -6.17 -3.10
CA ASN A 116 -1.21 -6.42 -4.03
C ASN A 116 -0.72 -7.89 -3.96
N ALA A 117 -0.80 -8.52 -2.79
CA ALA A 117 -0.42 -9.92 -2.60
C ALA A 117 -1.47 -10.87 -3.19
N ASP A 118 -2.76 -10.53 -3.10
CA ASP A 118 -3.85 -11.31 -3.69
C ASP A 118 -3.74 -11.38 -5.23
N ALA A 119 -3.46 -10.24 -5.87
CA ALA A 119 -3.27 -10.17 -7.33
C ALA A 119 -2.08 -11.02 -7.79
N ALA A 120 -0.96 -11.00 -7.04
CA ALA A 120 0.23 -11.77 -7.36
C ALA A 120 0.07 -13.29 -7.10
N GLY A 121 -0.68 -13.65 -6.06
CA GLY A 121 -0.88 -15.03 -5.63
C GLY A 121 -1.89 -15.78 -6.50
N ILE A 122 -3.11 -15.23 -6.60
CA ILE A 122 -4.25 -15.90 -7.26
C ILE A 122 -4.13 -15.84 -8.78
N GLY A 123 -3.67 -14.70 -9.33
CA GLY A 123 -3.53 -14.52 -10.78
C GLY A 123 -2.49 -15.43 -11.45
N LYS A 124 -1.65 -16.12 -10.67
CA LYS A 124 -0.76 -17.17 -11.18
C LYS A 124 -1.43 -18.52 -11.36
N VAL A 125 -2.58 -18.75 -10.70
CA VAL A 125 -3.19 -20.08 -10.54
C VAL A 125 -4.56 -20.17 -11.20
N LEU A 126 -5.30 -19.06 -11.26
CA LEU A 126 -6.58 -18.91 -11.97
C LEU A 126 -6.37 -18.18 -13.30
#